data_AF-A0AAD8PFP8-F1
#
_entry.id   AF-A0AAD8PFP8-F1
#
_cell.length_a   1.000
_cell.length_b   1.000
_cell.length_c   1.000
_cell.angle_alpha   90.00
_cell.angle_beta   90.00
_cell.angle_gamma   90.00
#
_symmetry.space_group_name_H-M   'P 1'
#
loop_
_entity.id
_entity.type
_entity.pdbx_description
1 polymer ?
#
loop_
_entity_poly.entity_id
_entity_poly.type
_entity_poly.pdbx_seq_one_letter_code
_entity_poly.pdbx_strand_id
1 'polypeptide(L)'
;MNIARVWFPNRRAFSSKTLSEGLEEFKQLVSEQSKCRRTFEGWPPASRIPIANEKLLPLQRGLFVMKRSLKDGLRTEPTLVFTCGTKPMLMLNKVEFEALVERLPWIKDQMKEFYKLI
;
A
#
# COMPACT_ATOMS: atom_id res chain seq x y z
N MET A 1 1.11 36.00 30.33
CA MET A 1 1.72 35.12 29.30
C MET A 1 0.63 34.73 28.32
N ASN A 2 0.64 35.34 27.13
CA ASN A 2 -0.40 35.20 26.12
C ASN A 2 -0.16 33.95 25.27
N ILE A 3 -1.14 33.05 25.22
CA ILE A 3 -1.17 31.91 24.30
C ILE A 3 -1.92 32.38 23.05
N ALA A 4 -1.17 32.74 22.01
CA ALA A 4 -1.74 33.05 20.70
C ALA A 4 -2.35 31.77 20.09
N ARG A 5 -3.69 31.70 20.05
CA ARG A 5 -4.41 30.75 19.20
C ARG A 5 -4.22 31.17 17.74
N VAL A 6 -3.35 30.46 17.02
CA VAL A 6 -3.27 30.60 15.56
C VAL A 6 -4.47 29.90 14.94
N TRP A 7 -5.47 30.70 14.58
CA TRP A 7 -6.54 30.29 13.68
C TRP A 7 -5.97 30.19 12.27
N PHE A 8 -5.89 28.98 11.70
CA PHE A 8 -5.69 28.82 10.26
C PHE A 8 -7.06 28.84 9.57
N PRO A 9 -7.45 29.92 8.86
CA PRO A 9 -8.62 29.88 8.02
C PRO A 9 -8.33 28.94 6.86
N ASN A 10 -9.06 27.83 6.81
CA ASN A 10 -9.01 26.84 5.74
C ASN A 10 -9.66 27.45 4.47
N ARG A 11 -8.93 28.36 3.80
CA ARG A 11 -9.28 28.79 2.44
C ARG A 11 -8.96 27.65 1.50
N ARG A 12 -9.96 26.84 1.16
CA ARG A 12 -9.90 26.03 -0.08
C ARG A 12 -9.95 27.01 -1.24
N ALA A 13 -8.79 27.50 -1.66
CA ALA A 13 -8.64 28.04 -2.99
C ALA A 13 -8.92 26.87 -3.95
N PHE A 14 -10.04 26.93 -4.68
CA PHE A 14 -10.24 26.08 -5.86
C PHE A 14 -9.14 26.47 -6.85
N SER A 15 -8.06 25.70 -6.83
CA SER A 15 -6.98 25.84 -7.80
C SER A 15 -7.54 25.53 -9.19
N SER A 16 -7.32 26.43 -10.16
CA SER A 16 -7.68 26.27 -11.57
C SER A 16 -6.80 25.24 -12.30
N LYS A 17 -6.25 24.26 -11.58
CA LYS A 17 -5.39 23.24 -12.15
C LYS A 17 -6.24 22.29 -12.97
N THR A 18 -5.81 22.04 -14.19
CA THR A 18 -6.39 21.00 -15.04
C THR A 18 -6.19 19.64 -14.36
N LEU A 19 -7.05 18.67 -14.69
CA LEU A 19 -6.92 17.30 -14.16
C LEU A 19 -5.52 16.73 -14.42
N SER A 20 -4.93 17.04 -15.58
CA SER A 20 -3.58 16.61 -15.94
C SER A 20 -2.54 17.15 -14.96
N GLU A 21 -2.61 18.43 -14.62
CA GLU A 21 -1.67 19.06 -13.67
C GLU A 21 -1.84 18.49 -12.27
N GLY A 22 -3.09 18.28 -11.83
CA GLY A 22 -3.36 17.67 -10.53
C GLY A 22 -2.88 16.22 -10.42
N LEU A 23 -3.03 15.43 -11.49
CA LEU A 23 -2.51 14.06 -11.54
C LEU A 23 -0.98 14.02 -11.53
N GLU A 24 -0.32 14.96 -12.18
CA GLU A 24 1.14 14.97 -12.22
C GLU A 24 1.75 15.42 -10.89
N GLU A 25 1.13 16.40 -10.24
CA GLU A 25 1.47 16.77 -8.86
C GLU A 25 1.26 15.61 -7.89
N PHE A 26 0.15 14.86 -8.04
CA PHE A 26 -0.10 13.66 -7.24
C PHE A 26 0.97 12.59 -7.46
N LYS A 27 1.33 12.28 -8.72
CA LYS A 27 2.41 11.33 -9.02
C LYS A 27 3.74 11.77 -8.40
N GLN A 28 4.05 13.07 -8.47
CA GLN A 28 5.27 13.62 -7.90
C GLN A 28 5.30 13.50 -6.37
N LEU A 29 4.21 13.87 -5.70
CA LEU A 29 4.07 13.72 -4.24
C LEU A 29 4.16 12.25 -3.80
N VAL A 30 3.48 11.34 -4.50
CA VAL A 30 3.55 9.89 -4.22
C VAL A 30 4.97 9.37 -4.48
N SER A 31 5.64 9.82 -5.54
CA SER A 31 7.02 9.45 -5.82
C SER A 31 7.95 9.89 -4.69
N GLU A 32 7.83 11.13 -4.23
CA GLU A 32 8.64 11.68 -3.14
C GLU A 32 8.37 10.98 -1.80
N GLN A 33 7.11 10.76 -1.44
CA GLN A 33 6.74 10.04 -0.21
C GLN A 33 7.15 8.56 -0.28
N SER A 34 7.14 7.96 -1.46
CA SER A 34 7.58 6.57 -1.67
C SER A 34 9.09 6.41 -1.87
N LYS A 35 9.88 7.50 -1.83
CA LYS A 35 11.35 7.43 -1.76
C LYS A 35 11.78 6.96 -0.36
N CYS A 36 11.73 5.66 -0.13
CA CYS A 36 12.41 5.06 1.00
C CYS A 36 13.91 4.93 0.65
N ARG A 37 14.77 5.78 1.24
CA ARG A 37 16.25 5.71 1.05
C ARG A 37 16.87 4.43 1.60
N ARG A 38 16.16 3.72 2.47
CA ARG A 38 16.61 2.48 3.09
C ARG A 38 15.86 1.34 2.43
N THR A 39 16.42 0.82 1.34
CA THR A 39 16.15 -0.56 0.97
C THR A 39 16.68 -1.38 2.14
N PHE A 40 15.81 -2.03 2.92
CA PHE A 40 16.26 -3.02 3.88
C PHE A 40 17.22 -3.96 3.13
N GLU A 41 18.41 -4.17 3.70
CA GLU A 41 19.45 -4.96 3.05
C GLU A 41 18.84 -6.29 2.58
N GLY A 42 18.88 -6.54 1.28
CA GLY A 42 18.29 -7.73 0.67
C GLY A 42 16.79 -7.69 0.38
N TRP A 43 16.15 -6.53 0.16
CA TRP A 43 14.74 -6.50 -0.30
C TRP A 43 14.59 -6.65 -1.84
N PRO A 44 13.63 -7.46 -2.33
CA PRO A 44 12.87 -8.45 -1.56
C PRO A 44 13.79 -9.61 -1.14
N PRO A 45 13.57 -10.24 0.04
CA PRO A 45 14.49 -11.25 0.58
C PRO A 45 14.83 -12.34 -0.44
N ALA A 46 16.11 -12.77 -0.47
CA ALA A 46 16.52 -13.92 -1.27
C ALA A 46 15.82 -15.21 -0.81
N SER A 47 15.48 -15.29 0.47
CA SER A 47 14.72 -16.38 1.10
C SER A 47 13.21 -16.32 0.84
N ARG A 48 12.73 -15.37 0.03
CA ARG A 48 11.29 -15.28 -0.31
C ARG A 48 10.83 -16.51 -1.10
N ILE A 49 9.60 -16.90 -0.88
CA ILE A 49 8.94 -17.99 -1.59
C ILE A 49 7.88 -17.35 -2.52
N PRO A 50 8.09 -17.30 -3.83
CA PRO A 50 7.07 -16.82 -4.76
C PRO A 50 5.84 -17.73 -4.73
N ILE A 51 4.64 -17.15 -4.67
CA ILE A 51 3.38 -17.91 -4.68
C ILE A 51 2.93 -18.22 -6.10
N ALA A 52 3.17 -17.30 -7.02
CA ALA A 52 2.83 -17.45 -8.43
C ALA A 52 4.07 -17.20 -9.28
N ASN A 53 4.25 -18.03 -10.32
CA ASN A 53 5.27 -17.79 -11.35
C ASN A 53 4.96 -16.55 -12.19
N GLU A 54 3.67 -16.19 -12.26
CA GLU A 54 3.17 -15.04 -13.00
C GLU A 54 2.67 -13.93 -12.05
N LYS A 55 2.75 -12.69 -12.53
CA LYS A 55 2.21 -11.54 -11.80
C LYS A 55 0.68 -11.57 -11.84
N LEU A 56 0.04 -11.14 -10.75
CA LEU A 56 -1.41 -10.97 -10.69
C LEU A 56 -1.85 -9.89 -11.68
N LEU A 57 -2.54 -10.31 -12.74
CA LEU A 57 -3.14 -9.45 -13.75
C LEU A 57 -4.48 -8.86 -13.26
N PRO A 58 -4.92 -7.70 -13.78
CA PRO A 58 -4.26 -6.88 -14.82
C PRO A 58 -3.17 -5.96 -14.27
N LEU A 59 -3.10 -5.77 -12.95
CA LEU A 59 -2.25 -4.77 -12.30
C LEU A 59 -0.77 -5.18 -12.18
N GLN A 60 -0.39 -6.32 -12.76
CA GLN A 60 0.97 -6.88 -12.74
C GLN A 60 1.59 -6.89 -11.33
N ARG A 61 0.82 -7.35 -10.33
CA ARG A 61 1.30 -7.39 -8.93
C ARG A 61 2.08 -8.67 -8.66
N GLY A 62 3.27 -8.56 -8.08
CA GLY A 62 4.01 -9.73 -7.62
C GLY A 62 3.49 -10.22 -6.28
N LEU A 63 3.52 -11.53 -6.04
CA LEU A 63 3.06 -12.15 -4.80
C LEU A 63 4.08 -13.15 -4.27
N PHE A 64 4.52 -12.98 -3.03
CA PHE A 64 5.42 -13.91 -2.37
C PHE A 64 5.19 -13.95 -0.85
N VAL A 65 5.67 -15.01 -0.21
CA VAL A 65 5.78 -15.12 1.24
C VAL A 65 7.21 -14.88 1.65
N MET A 66 7.41 -14.21 2.78
CA MET A 66 8.72 -14.10 3.42
C MET A 66 8.59 -14.22 4.95
N LYS A 67 9.74 -14.39 5.61
CA LYS A 67 9.85 -14.23 7.06
C LYS A 67 10.14 -12.76 7.36
N ARG A 68 9.21 -12.08 8.02
CA ARG A 68 9.37 -10.69 8.47
C ARG A 68 9.88 -10.67 9.89
N SER A 69 10.98 -9.98 10.17
CA SER A 69 11.43 -9.73 11.54
C SER A 69 10.47 -8.80 12.27
N LEU A 70 10.14 -9.14 13.52
CA LEU A 70 9.33 -8.29 14.39
C LEU A 70 10.18 -7.17 14.99
N LYS A 71 9.54 -6.26 15.75
CA LYS A 71 10.21 -5.08 16.34
C LYS A 71 11.40 -5.42 17.24
N ASP A 72 11.42 -6.62 17.80
CA ASP A 72 12.50 -7.12 18.66
C ASP A 72 13.70 -7.68 17.87
N GLY A 73 13.58 -7.83 16.54
CA GLY A 73 14.64 -8.35 15.66
C GLY A 73 14.96 -9.84 15.83
N LEU A 74 14.52 -10.46 16.92
CA LEU A 74 14.78 -11.87 17.25
C LEU A 74 13.71 -12.80 16.69
N ARG A 75 12.45 -12.38 16.74
CA ARG A 75 11.34 -13.18 16.26
C ARG A 75 11.00 -12.82 14.83
N THR A 76 10.54 -13.81 14.09
CA THR A 76 10.05 -13.62 12.73
C THR A 76 8.65 -14.19 12.58
N GLU A 77 7.86 -13.61 11.70
CA GLU A 77 6.55 -14.15 11.33
C GLU A 77 6.44 -14.36 9.81
N PRO A 78 5.67 -15.37 9.36
CA PRO A 78 5.34 -15.50 7.96
C PRO A 78 4.46 -14.32 7.53
N THR A 79 4.84 -13.66 6.44
CA THR A 79 4.14 -12.50 5.90
C THR A 79 3.94 -12.67 4.40
N LEU A 80 2.68 -12.54 3.97
CA LEU A 80 2.30 -12.44 2.57
C LEU A 80 2.56 -11.03 2.07
N VAL A 81 3.21 -10.87 0.92
CA VAL A 81 3.58 -9.58 0.35
C VAL A 81 3.05 -9.44 -1.07
N PHE A 82 2.28 -8.38 -1.29
CA PHE A 82 1.92 -7.88 -2.62
C PHE A 82 2.89 -6.78 -3.03
N THR A 83 3.41 -6.85 -4.24
CA THR A 83 4.38 -5.89 -4.76
C THR A 83 3.94 -5.25 -6.06
N CYS A 84 4.38 -4.02 -6.28
CA CYS A 84 4.37 -3.34 -7.57
C CYS A 84 5.83 -3.15 -8.00
N GLY A 85 6.30 -3.96 -8.94
CA GLY A 85 7.73 -4.05 -9.25
C GLY A 85 8.51 -4.54 -8.03
N THR A 86 9.47 -3.73 -7.57
CA THR A 86 10.26 -4.01 -6.36
C THR A 86 9.68 -3.41 -5.09
N LYS A 87 8.59 -2.64 -5.16
CA LYS A 87 8.02 -1.94 -3.99
C LYS A 87 6.94 -2.80 -3.30
N PRO A 88 7.00 -2.98 -1.96
CA PRO A 88 5.88 -3.55 -1.21
C PRO A 88 4.69 -2.59 -1.24
N MET A 89 3.52 -3.13 -1.56
CA MET A 89 2.25 -2.39 -1.53
C MET A 89 1.39 -2.80 -0.34
N LEU A 90 1.34 -4.09 -0.05
CA LEU A 90 0.56 -4.64 1.05
C LEU A 90 1.33 -5.81 1.66
N MET A 91 1.34 -5.86 2.98
CA MET A 91 1.96 -6.93 3.76
C MET A 91 0.95 -7.39 4.78
N LEU A 92 0.66 -8.70 4.79
CA LEU A 92 -0.30 -9.30 5.69
C LEU A 92 0.41 -10.39 6.49
N ASN A 93 0.36 -10.30 7.82
CA ASN A 93 0.69 -11.45 8.65
C ASN A 93 -0.41 -12.52 8.51
N LYS A 94 -0.20 -13.68 9.14
CA LYS A 94 -1.14 -14.79 9.06
C LYS A 94 -2.56 -14.42 9.48
N VAL A 95 -2.70 -13.75 10.63
CA VAL A 95 -4.01 -13.40 11.20
C VAL A 95 -4.76 -12.39 10.31
N GLU A 96 -4.04 -11.41 9.78
CA GLU A 96 -4.59 -10.41 8.86
C GLU A 96 -5.02 -11.04 7.53
N PHE A 97 -4.26 -12.02 7.05
CA PHE A 97 -4.63 -12.77 5.84
C PHE A 97 -5.87 -13.63 6.06
N GLU A 98 -5.95 -14.37 7.17
CA GLU A 98 -7.13 -15.16 7.54
C GLU A 98 -8.38 -14.28 7.64
N ALA A 99 -8.28 -13.14 8.34
CA ALA A 99 -9.37 -12.17 8.43
C ALA A 99 -9.75 -11.56 7.06
N LEU A 100 -8.80 -11.36 6.16
CA LEU A 100 -9.09 -10.92 4.80
C LEU A 100 -9.90 -11.99 4.05
N VAL A 101 -9.45 -13.26 4.12
CA VAL A 101 -10.11 -14.39 3.45
C VAL A 101 -11.56 -14.55 3.93
N GLU A 102 -11.79 -14.44 5.23
CA GLU A 102 -13.15 -14.48 5.81
C GLU A 102 -14.05 -13.35 5.28
N ARG A 103 -13.49 -12.17 5.04
CA ARG A 103 -14.23 -11.00 4.53
C ARG A 103 -14.34 -10.95 3.00
N LEU A 104 -13.59 -11.76 2.26
CA LEU A 104 -13.59 -11.75 0.79
C LEU A 104 -14.99 -11.90 0.17
N PRO A 105 -15.89 -12.79 0.66
CA PRO A 105 -17.24 -12.90 0.10
C PRO A 105 -18.01 -11.58 0.18
N TRP A 106 -18.02 -10.94 1.36
CA TRP A 106 -18.67 -9.66 1.56
C TRP A 106 -18.06 -8.57 0.67
N ILE A 107 -16.72 -8.49 0.58
CA ILE A 107 -16.04 -7.53 -0.32
C ILE A 107 -16.47 -7.73 -1.77
N LYS A 108 -16.53 -8.99 -2.24
CA LYS A 108 -16.98 -9.30 -3.60
C LYS A 108 -18.40 -8.84 -3.85
N ASP A 109 -19.30 -9.04 -2.89
CA ASP A 109 -20.70 -8.61 -3.02
C ASP A 109 -20.82 -7.09 -3.06
N GLN A 110 -20.10 -6.37 -2.19
CA GLN A 110 -20.04 -4.90 -2.24
C GLN A 110 -19.49 -4.39 -3.58
N MET A 111 -18.44 -5.01 -4.11
CA MET A 111 -17.88 -4.64 -5.42
C MET A 111 -18.86 -4.89 -6.56
N LYS A 112 -19.61 -6.00 -6.55
CA LYS A 112 -20.65 -6.27 -7.56
C LYS A 112 -21.73 -5.19 -7.57
N GLU A 113 -22.21 -4.79 -6.39
CA GLU A 113 -23.21 -3.72 -6.30
C GLU A 113 -22.65 -2.38 -6.80
N PHE A 114 -21.37 -2.08 -6.50
CA PHE A 114 -20.73 -0.87 -7.02
C PHE A 114 -20.56 -0.88 -8.55
N TYR A 115 -20.21 -2.02 -9.16
CA TYR A 115 -20.11 -2.14 -10.62
C TYR A 115 -21.44 -1.96 -11.34
N LYS A 116 -22.59 -2.18 -10.69
CA LYS A 116 -23.91 -1.86 -11.27
C LYS A 116 -24.20 -0.36 -11.33
N LEU A 117 -23.45 0.44 -10.57
CA LEU A 117 -23.63 1.90 -10.46
C LEU A 117 -22.71 2.69 -11.40
N ILE A 118 -21.82 2.01 -12.13
CA ILE A 118 -20.92 2.57 -13.17
C ILE A 118 -21.44 2.13 -14.53
#